data_AF-A0A1H6HD44-F1
#
_entry.id   AF-A0A1H6HD44-F1
#
_cell.length_a   1.000
_cell.length_b   1.000
_cell.length_c   1.000
_cell.angle_alpha   90.00
_cell.angle_beta   90.00
_cell.angle_gamma   90.00
#
_symmetry.space_group_name_H-M   'P 1'
#
loop_
_entity.id
_entity.type
_entity.pdbx_description
1 polymer ?
#
loop_
_entity_poly.entity_id
_entity_poly.type
_entity_poly.pdbx_seq_one_letter_code
_entity_poly.pdbx_strand_id
1 'polypeptide(L)'
;MVIARYGGKIKFMKSIATILKGAAPALALFAMTQCTTTAHASAADEKTFIVGPQTADCTGVAPMKCLQVKENGSGNWTNFYSNIEGFTYEPGYEYVLKVKTEKIANPPADGSSLKYTLVKQVSKTKKKEMASNEKTIIVGPQTVDCSAGAGRMKCMQVKENASENWTNFYSSIEGFTYEPGYEYVLKVKTEKIENPPADASSIKYTLIEQVSKTKK
;
A
#
# COMPACT_ATOMS: atom_id res chain seq x y z
N MET A 1 -45.38 -4.85 -37.50
CA MET A 1 -45.27 -4.98 -38.97
C MET A 1 -43.80 -4.84 -39.35
N VAL A 2 -43.29 -5.87 -40.03
CA VAL A 2 -41.99 -6.03 -40.71
C VAL A 2 -40.71 -6.14 -39.87
N ILE A 3 -40.12 -7.33 -40.05
CA ILE A 3 -38.80 -7.83 -39.68
C ILE A 3 -37.89 -7.65 -40.91
N ALA A 4 -36.62 -7.29 -40.74
CA ALA A 4 -35.49 -7.57 -41.65
C ALA A 4 -34.20 -7.29 -40.86
N ARG A 5 -33.40 -8.24 -40.35
CA ARG A 5 -32.59 -9.35 -40.91
C ARG A 5 -31.57 -8.97 -41.99
N TYR A 6 -30.42 -9.66 -41.86
CA TYR A 6 -29.24 -9.80 -42.74
C TYR A 6 -28.14 -8.75 -42.53
N GLY A 7 -26.86 -9.07 -42.26
CA GLY A 7 -26.12 -10.32 -42.42
C GLY A 7 -24.97 -10.09 -43.41
N GLY A 8 -23.71 -10.16 -42.97
CA GLY A 8 -22.54 -10.03 -43.84
C GLY A 8 -21.34 -10.77 -43.24
N LYS A 9 -20.95 -11.86 -43.88
CA LYS A 9 -19.90 -12.80 -43.49
C LYS A 9 -18.86 -12.86 -44.63
N ILE A 10 -17.60 -13.12 -44.25
CA ILE A 10 -16.56 -13.84 -45.02
C ILE A 10 -15.79 -13.05 -46.11
N LYS A 11 -14.45 -13.01 -45.96
CA LYS A 11 -13.56 -13.44 -47.05
C LYS A 11 -12.31 -14.15 -46.54
N PHE A 12 -12.15 -15.36 -47.05
CA PHE A 12 -11.06 -16.30 -46.91
C PHE A 12 -10.18 -16.12 -48.16
N MET A 13 -8.86 -16.00 -48.03
CA MET A 13 -7.95 -16.21 -49.16
C MET A 13 -6.76 -17.06 -48.72
N LYS A 14 -6.54 -18.10 -49.51
CA LYS A 14 -5.62 -19.22 -49.32
C LYS A 14 -4.55 -19.16 -50.41
N SER A 15 -3.42 -19.80 -50.12
CA SER A 15 -2.45 -20.41 -51.04
C SER A 15 -1.39 -19.51 -51.69
N ILE A 16 -0.12 -19.95 -51.61
CA ILE A 16 0.61 -20.59 -52.72
C ILE A 16 1.75 -21.44 -52.13
N ALA A 17 1.92 -22.64 -52.68
CA ALA A 17 2.96 -23.61 -52.37
C ALA A 17 4.07 -23.55 -53.44
N THR A 18 5.33 -23.88 -53.10
CA THR A 18 6.28 -24.47 -54.05
C THR A 18 7.36 -25.30 -53.31
N ILE A 19 7.61 -26.50 -53.84
CA ILE A 19 8.59 -27.51 -53.41
C ILE A 19 9.78 -27.42 -54.37
N LEU A 20 11.03 -27.64 -53.93
CA LEU A 20 12.03 -28.38 -54.74
C LEU A 20 13.17 -28.96 -53.86
N LYS A 21 13.57 -30.19 -54.20
CA LYS A 21 14.59 -31.04 -53.55
C LYS A 21 16.01 -30.73 -54.06
N GLY A 22 17.04 -31.03 -53.26
CA GLY A 22 18.43 -31.21 -53.71
C GLY A 22 19.40 -31.49 -52.56
N ALA A 23 20.25 -32.51 -52.69
CA ALA A 23 21.12 -33.05 -51.63
C ALA A 23 22.63 -32.93 -51.96
N ALA A 24 23.43 -32.57 -50.93
CA ALA A 24 24.83 -32.92 -50.59
C ALA A 24 26.00 -32.57 -51.58
N PRO A 25 27.28 -32.63 -51.14
CA PRO A 25 27.95 -32.05 -49.96
C PRO A 25 29.30 -31.34 -50.33
N ALA A 26 29.84 -30.42 -49.51
CA ALA A 26 31.30 -30.10 -49.51
C ALA A 26 31.74 -29.17 -48.35
N LEU A 27 32.94 -29.49 -47.82
CA LEU A 27 33.78 -28.79 -46.85
C LEU A 27 34.06 -27.29 -47.15
N ALA A 28 34.10 -26.45 -46.10
CA ALA A 28 35.08 -25.36 -45.85
C ALA A 28 34.63 -24.50 -44.63
N LEU A 29 35.32 -24.59 -43.48
CA LEU A 29 36.33 -23.65 -42.96
C LEU A 29 35.78 -22.41 -42.19
N PHE A 30 35.99 -22.48 -40.86
CA PHE A 30 36.21 -21.41 -39.88
C PHE A 30 35.14 -20.30 -39.70
N ALA A 31 34.15 -20.58 -38.85
CA ALA A 31 33.38 -19.57 -38.13
C ALA A 31 33.97 -19.41 -36.71
N MET A 32 34.68 -18.32 -36.44
CA MET A 32 34.84 -17.81 -35.07
C MET A 32 33.92 -16.62 -34.88
N THR A 33 32.63 -16.95 -34.77
CA THR A 33 31.60 -16.05 -34.27
C THR A 33 32.00 -15.66 -32.85
N GLN A 34 32.35 -14.40 -32.65
CA GLN A 34 32.63 -13.85 -31.33
C GLN A 34 31.34 -13.96 -30.51
N CYS A 35 31.28 -14.94 -29.61
CA CYS A 35 30.33 -14.94 -28.52
C CYS A 35 30.72 -13.78 -27.59
N THR A 36 30.16 -12.59 -27.82
CA THR A 36 29.97 -11.65 -26.73
C THR A 36 29.05 -12.34 -25.73
N THR A 37 29.62 -12.85 -24.65
CA THR A 37 28.88 -13.23 -23.45
C THR A 37 28.25 -11.95 -22.90
N THR A 38 27.06 -11.61 -23.39
CA THR A 38 26.15 -10.74 -22.67
C THR A 38 25.90 -11.46 -21.36
N ALA A 39 26.46 -10.96 -20.26
CA ALA A 39 26.15 -11.44 -18.93
C ALA A 39 24.63 -11.28 -18.75
N HIS A 40 23.89 -12.37 -18.99
CA HIS A 40 22.49 -12.46 -18.64
C HIS A 40 22.47 -12.38 -17.11
N ALA A 41 22.09 -11.22 -16.58
CA ALA A 41 21.68 -11.11 -15.20
C ALA A 41 20.63 -12.19 -14.97
N SER A 42 21.01 -13.23 -14.22
CA SER A 42 20.13 -14.34 -13.89
C SER A 42 18.88 -13.78 -13.21
N ALA A 43 17.71 -14.07 -13.77
CA ALA A 43 16.41 -13.72 -13.19
C ALA A 43 16.14 -14.42 -11.83
N ALA A 44 17.07 -15.25 -11.34
CA ALA A 44 16.90 -16.03 -10.12
C ALA A 44 17.05 -15.22 -8.81
N ASP A 45 17.63 -14.01 -8.84
CA ASP A 45 17.93 -13.22 -7.63
C ASP A 45 17.07 -11.94 -7.49
N GLU A 46 16.06 -11.78 -8.34
CA GLU A 46 15.13 -10.65 -8.28
C GLU A 46 13.88 -10.96 -7.45
N LYS A 47 13.57 -10.08 -6.52
CA LYS A 47 12.36 -10.13 -5.68
C LYS A 47 11.46 -8.94 -5.95
N THR A 48 10.17 -9.12 -5.69
CA THR A 48 9.21 -8.00 -5.75
C THR A 48 8.92 -7.54 -4.34
N PHE A 49 9.21 -6.28 -4.02
CA PHE A 49 8.87 -5.67 -2.75
C PHE A 49 7.72 -4.70 -2.95
N ILE A 50 6.68 -4.81 -2.12
CA ILE A 50 5.70 -3.74 -1.96
C ILE A 50 6.13 -2.96 -0.73
N VAL A 51 6.53 -1.70 -0.90
CA VAL A 51 6.94 -0.81 0.20
C VAL A 51 5.76 0.07 0.58
N GLY A 52 5.40 0.06 1.87
CA GLY A 52 4.25 0.76 2.40
C GLY A 52 4.46 2.29 2.49
N PRO A 53 3.36 3.05 2.60
CA PRO A 53 3.39 4.52 2.66
C PRO A 53 3.91 5.08 3.98
N GLN A 54 4.22 4.24 4.96
CA GLN A 54 4.74 4.62 6.26
C GLN A 54 5.88 3.70 6.72
N THR A 55 6.76 4.25 7.56
CA THR A 55 7.77 3.52 8.31
C THR A 55 7.26 3.15 9.71
N ALA A 56 7.74 2.05 10.27
CA ALA A 56 7.47 1.68 11.66
C ALA A 56 8.68 1.94 12.55
N ASP A 57 8.44 2.20 13.84
CA ASP A 57 9.48 2.11 14.87
C ASP A 57 9.98 0.67 14.97
N CYS A 58 11.28 0.48 14.92
CA CYS A 58 11.95 -0.80 14.98
C CYS A 58 13.30 -0.67 15.67
N THR A 59 13.88 -1.80 16.09
CA THR A 59 15.20 -1.82 16.73
C THR A 59 16.11 -2.78 15.98
N GLY A 60 17.20 -2.25 15.44
CA GLY A 60 18.34 -3.02 14.93
C GLY A 60 19.48 -2.96 15.93
N VAL A 61 20.60 -2.35 15.53
CA VAL A 61 21.70 -1.98 16.45
C VAL A 61 21.25 -0.88 17.44
N ALA A 62 20.32 -0.01 17.02
CA ALA A 62 19.70 1.03 17.83
C ALA A 62 18.23 1.24 17.39
N PRO A 63 17.40 1.95 18.18
CA PRO A 63 16.07 2.37 17.75
C PRO A 63 16.13 3.21 16.47
N MET A 64 15.30 2.87 15.48
CA MET A 64 15.27 3.50 14.17
C MET A 64 13.88 3.38 13.52
N LYS A 65 13.72 3.97 12.33
CA LYS A 65 12.53 3.80 11.48
C LYS A 65 12.82 2.80 10.37
N CYS A 66 12.04 1.73 10.28
CA CYS A 66 12.14 0.71 9.23
C CYS A 66 11.05 0.89 8.18
N LEU A 67 11.37 0.56 6.92
CA LEU A 67 10.35 0.44 5.89
C LEU A 67 9.40 -0.73 6.23
N GLN A 68 8.11 -0.58 5.92
CA GLN A 68 7.18 -1.70 5.91
C GLN A 68 7.17 -2.34 4.52
N VAL A 69 7.46 -3.63 4.43
CA VAL A 69 7.59 -4.33 3.15
C VAL A 69 6.74 -5.59 3.12
N LYS A 70 6.13 -5.89 1.96
CA LYS A 70 5.64 -7.23 1.60
C LYS A 70 6.58 -7.82 0.54
N GLU A 71 7.21 -8.92 0.87
CA GLU A 71 8.11 -9.63 -0.03
C GLU A 71 7.33 -10.64 -0.89
N ASN A 72 7.54 -10.61 -2.21
CA ASN A 72 6.93 -11.52 -3.19
C ASN A 72 5.39 -11.58 -3.12
N GLY A 73 4.76 -10.48 -2.70
CA GLY A 73 3.31 -10.41 -2.54
C GLY A 73 2.78 -11.16 -1.32
N SER A 74 3.62 -11.49 -0.33
CA SER A 74 3.16 -11.97 0.97
C SER A 74 2.06 -11.03 1.51
N GLY A 75 0.99 -11.60 2.06
CA GLY A 75 -0.15 -10.80 2.54
C GLY A 75 0.20 -9.90 3.73
N ASN A 76 1.29 -10.20 4.44
CA ASN A 76 1.65 -9.59 5.72
C ASN A 76 2.80 -8.59 5.56
N TRP A 77 2.64 -7.41 6.17
CA TRP A 77 3.70 -6.41 6.29
C TRP A 77 4.76 -6.86 7.28
N THR A 78 6.02 -6.63 6.94
CA THR A 78 7.17 -6.89 7.82
C THR A 78 8.10 -5.69 7.87
N ASN A 79 8.80 -5.54 9.00
CA ASN A 79 9.88 -4.56 9.13
C ASN A 79 11.04 -4.95 8.19
N PHE A 80 11.46 -4.00 7.36
CA PHE A 80 12.65 -4.13 6.54
C PHE A 80 13.77 -3.28 7.15
N TYR A 81 14.78 -3.98 7.68
CA TYR A 81 15.85 -3.41 8.50
C TYR A 81 17.07 -2.94 7.69
N SER A 82 17.09 -3.18 6.38
CA SER A 82 18.20 -2.82 5.49
C SER A 82 17.85 -1.62 4.61
N ASN A 83 18.84 -1.10 3.89
CA ASN A 83 18.61 -0.14 2.81
C ASN A 83 18.46 -0.87 1.46
N ILE A 84 17.77 -0.22 0.52
CA ILE A 84 17.75 -0.63 -0.89
C ILE A 84 18.58 0.40 -1.65
N GLU A 85 19.76 0.01 -2.14
CA GLU A 85 20.63 0.91 -2.90
C GLU A 85 19.92 1.42 -4.16
N GLY A 86 19.98 2.73 -4.41
CA GLY A 86 19.30 3.38 -5.53
C GLY A 86 17.81 3.68 -5.31
N PHE A 87 17.25 3.36 -4.13
CA PHE A 87 15.88 3.74 -3.76
C PHE A 87 15.88 4.84 -2.69
N THR A 88 15.16 5.92 -2.97
CA THR A 88 14.89 7.00 -2.01
C THR A 88 13.43 6.96 -1.62
N TYR A 89 13.18 6.74 -0.33
CA TYR A 89 11.83 6.68 0.20
C TYR A 89 11.25 8.08 0.42
N GLU A 90 10.03 8.30 -0.09
CA GLU A 90 9.20 9.43 0.30
C GLU A 90 7.94 8.93 1.02
N PRO A 91 7.63 9.45 2.23
CA PRO A 91 6.40 9.14 2.95
C PRO A 91 5.12 9.43 2.14
N GLY A 92 4.05 8.68 2.43
CA GLY A 92 2.74 8.86 1.79
C GLY A 92 2.57 8.16 0.43
N TYR A 93 3.59 7.43 -0.04
CA TYR A 93 3.54 6.66 -1.28
C TYR A 93 3.72 5.17 -1.02
N GLU A 94 2.89 4.36 -1.66
CA GLU A 94 3.16 2.93 -1.78
C GLU A 94 3.95 2.67 -3.07
N TYR A 95 4.96 1.82 -2.98
CA TYR A 95 5.84 1.49 -4.09
C TYR A 95 5.77 0.00 -4.38
N VAL A 96 5.84 -0.36 -5.66
CA VAL A 96 6.16 -1.73 -6.08
C VAL A 96 7.55 -1.70 -6.70
N LEU A 97 8.50 -2.39 -6.11
CA LEU A 97 9.91 -2.40 -6.49
C LEU A 97 10.32 -3.79 -6.94
N LYS A 98 11.15 -3.86 -7.99
CA LYS A 98 11.98 -5.02 -8.31
C LYS A 98 13.35 -4.78 -7.69
N VAL A 99 13.78 -5.71 -6.85
CA VAL A 99 14.99 -5.60 -6.03
C VAL A 99 15.85 -6.82 -6.28
N LYS A 100 17.12 -6.61 -6.63
CA LYS A 100 18.12 -7.67 -6.70
C LYS A 100 18.68 -7.91 -5.31
N THR A 101 18.78 -9.17 -4.91
CA THR A 101 19.37 -9.58 -3.62
C THR A 101 20.69 -10.30 -3.86
N GLU A 102 21.76 -9.85 -3.21
CA GLU A 102 23.10 -10.46 -3.34
C GLU A 102 23.64 -10.80 -1.95
N LYS A 103 24.30 -11.96 -1.80
CA LYS A 103 24.99 -12.30 -0.55
C LYS A 103 26.30 -11.52 -0.47
N ILE A 104 26.55 -10.91 0.69
CA ILE A 104 27.81 -10.24 0.98
C ILE A 104 28.80 -11.29 1.50
N ALA A 105 29.98 -11.38 0.88
CA ALA A 105 31.07 -12.20 1.41
C ALA A 105 31.67 -11.51 2.65
N ASN A 106 31.77 -12.26 3.76
CA ASN A 106 32.27 -11.76 5.05
C ASN A 106 31.51 -10.51 5.55
N PRO A 107 30.20 -10.62 5.86
CA PRO A 107 29.44 -9.49 6.36
C PRO A 107 29.99 -9.02 7.72
N PRO A 108 29.84 -7.72 8.07
CA PRO A 108 30.10 -7.24 9.42
C PRO A 108 29.31 -8.07 10.45
N ALA A 109 29.85 -8.24 11.65
CA ALA A 109 29.23 -9.07 12.69
C ALA A 109 27.77 -8.67 13.00
N ASP A 110 27.48 -7.36 12.95
CA ASP A 110 26.16 -6.80 13.25
C ASP A 110 25.41 -6.33 11.98
N GLY A 111 25.92 -6.69 10.79
CA GLY A 111 25.38 -6.28 9.50
C GLY A 111 24.54 -7.37 8.83
N SER A 112 23.64 -6.96 7.94
CA SER A 112 22.94 -7.91 7.06
C SER A 112 23.94 -8.67 6.18
N SER A 113 23.73 -9.99 6.04
CA SER A 113 24.46 -10.82 5.07
C SER A 113 23.96 -10.64 3.62
N LEU A 114 22.94 -9.79 3.43
CA LEU A 114 22.30 -9.52 2.15
C LEU A 114 22.41 -8.04 1.79
N LYS A 115 22.78 -7.80 0.52
CA LYS A 115 22.73 -6.51 -0.16
C LYS A 115 21.49 -6.44 -1.04
N TYR A 116 20.77 -5.33 -0.99
CA TYR A 116 19.58 -5.08 -1.80
C TYR A 116 19.82 -3.90 -2.72
N THR A 117 19.63 -4.11 -4.03
CA THR A 117 19.82 -3.06 -5.05
C THR A 117 18.54 -2.89 -5.85
N LEU A 118 18.08 -1.66 -6.01
CA LEU A 118 16.90 -1.36 -6.83
C LEU A 118 17.21 -1.69 -8.30
N VAL A 119 16.46 -2.63 -8.86
CA VAL A 119 16.49 -2.90 -10.30
C VAL A 119 15.51 -1.99 -11.02
N LYS A 120 14.29 -1.87 -10.49
CA LYS A 120 13.23 -1.08 -11.12
C LYS A 120 12.15 -0.68 -10.12
N GLN A 121 11.73 0.59 -10.16
CA GLN A 121 10.47 1.01 -9.56
C GLN A 121 9.32 0.74 -10.54
N VAL A 122 8.50 -0.26 -10.24
CA VAL A 122 7.36 -0.67 -11.08
C VAL A 122 6.21 0.33 -10.94
N SER A 123 5.95 0.81 -9.73
CA SER A 123 4.97 1.85 -9.47
C SER A 123 5.33 2.69 -8.25
N LYS A 124 4.83 3.92 -8.23
CA LYS A 124 4.79 4.84 -7.09
C LYS A 124 3.41 5.45 -7.07
N THR A 125 2.59 5.06 -6.11
CA THR A 125 1.21 5.49 -6.01
C THR A 125 1.04 6.30 -4.74
N LYS A 126 0.63 7.57 -4.88
CA LYS A 126 0.28 8.39 -3.72
C LYS A 126 -0.90 7.71 -3.05
N LYS A 127 -0.69 7.18 -1.85
CA LYS A 127 -1.81 6.78 -1.02
C LYS A 127 -2.30 8.10 -0.42
N LYS A 128 -3.55 8.48 -0.72
CA LYS A 128 -4.29 9.34 0.22
C LYS A 128 -4.13 8.63 1.55
N GLU A 129 -3.39 9.25 2.45
CA GLU A 129 -2.60 8.56 3.44
C GLU A 129 -3.42 7.46 4.13
N MET A 130 -2.82 6.29 4.33
CA MET A 130 -3.01 5.63 5.62
C MET A 130 -2.29 6.54 6.61
N ALA A 131 -2.89 7.68 6.95
CA ALA A 131 -2.36 8.56 7.97
C ALA A 131 -2.40 7.73 9.25
N SER A 132 -1.31 7.72 10.01
CA SER A 132 -1.13 6.89 11.20
C SER A 132 -2.21 7.14 12.27
N ASN A 133 -3.04 8.17 12.04
CA ASN A 133 -4.04 8.66 12.94
C ASN A 133 -5.41 8.87 12.26
N GLU A 134 -5.58 8.47 10.99
CA GLU A 134 -6.89 8.52 10.36
C GLU A 134 -7.71 7.30 10.72
N LYS A 135 -8.93 7.53 11.22
CA LYS A 135 -9.87 6.44 11.47
C LYS A 135 -11.28 6.82 11.05
N THR A 136 -12.07 5.79 10.76
CA THR A 136 -13.50 5.94 10.56
C THR A 136 -14.20 5.74 11.90
N ILE A 137 -15.09 6.65 12.26
CA ILE A 137 -15.97 6.53 13.42
C ILE A 137 -17.41 6.65 12.97
N ILE A 138 -18.28 5.85 13.57
CA ILE A 138 -19.72 5.95 13.40
C ILE A 138 -20.24 6.75 14.59
N VAL A 139 -20.95 7.85 14.36
CA VAL A 139 -21.57 8.68 15.39
C VAL A 139 -23.06 8.39 15.44
N GLY A 140 -23.59 8.08 16.62
CA GLY A 140 -24.98 7.71 16.83
C GLY A 140 -25.96 8.89 16.81
N PRO A 141 -27.26 8.63 16.60
CA PRO A 141 -28.29 9.66 16.45
C PRO A 141 -28.72 10.33 17.76
N GLN A 142 -28.21 9.88 18.90
CA GLN A 142 -28.54 10.43 20.21
C GLN A 142 -27.27 10.72 21.02
N THR A 143 -27.36 11.75 21.86
CA THR A 143 -26.38 12.02 22.92
C THR A 143 -26.88 11.50 24.26
N VAL A 144 -25.97 11.03 25.09
CA VAL A 144 -26.28 10.57 26.45
C VAL A 144 -25.70 11.51 27.49
N ASP A 145 -26.32 11.59 28.67
CA ASP A 145 -25.72 12.27 29.81
C ASP A 145 -24.46 11.53 30.27
N CYS A 146 -23.34 12.23 30.36
CA CYS A 146 -22.04 11.68 30.72
C CYS A 146 -21.26 12.68 31.60
N SER A 147 -20.16 12.21 32.22
CA SER A 147 -19.26 13.02 33.05
C SER A 147 -17.84 12.88 32.56
N ALA A 148 -17.16 13.99 32.29
CA ALA A 148 -15.73 14.05 32.02
C ALA A 148 -15.07 14.86 33.16
N GLY A 149 -14.66 14.17 34.23
CA GLY A 149 -14.20 14.80 35.46
C GLY A 149 -15.37 15.34 36.31
N ALA A 150 -15.27 16.58 36.78
CA ALA A 150 -16.22 17.18 37.74
C ALA A 150 -17.51 17.74 37.11
N GLY A 151 -17.62 17.81 35.77
CA GLY A 151 -18.77 18.38 35.06
C GLY A 151 -19.64 17.34 34.35
N ARG A 152 -20.96 17.53 34.36
CA ARG A 152 -21.92 16.79 33.52
C ARG A 152 -22.05 17.43 32.15
N MET A 153 -22.10 16.62 31.09
CA MET A 153 -22.32 17.08 29.72
C MET A 153 -23.12 16.03 28.91
N LYS A 154 -23.50 16.40 27.69
CA LYS A 154 -24.04 15.48 26.70
C LYS A 154 -22.90 14.93 25.83
N CYS A 155 -22.65 13.63 25.88
CA CYS A 155 -21.67 12.96 25.02
C CYS A 155 -22.35 12.38 23.78
N MET A 156 -21.71 12.49 22.63
CA MET A 156 -22.05 11.69 21.48
C MET A 156 -21.71 10.22 21.75
N GLN A 157 -22.44 9.29 21.13
CA GLN A 157 -22.06 7.89 21.14
C GLN A 157 -21.33 7.53 19.85
N VAL A 158 -20.24 6.78 19.95
CA VAL A 158 -19.41 6.36 18.81
C VAL A 158 -19.07 4.88 18.84
N LYS A 159 -18.77 4.32 17.67
CA LYS A 159 -18.17 2.98 17.49
C LYS A 159 -17.26 2.96 16.26
N GLU A 160 -16.27 2.07 16.23
CA GLU A 160 -15.30 2.03 15.13
C GLU A 160 -15.81 1.18 13.95
N ASN A 161 -16.70 0.23 14.21
CA ASN A 161 -17.37 -0.56 13.20
C ASN A 161 -18.81 -0.90 13.57
N ALA A 162 -19.57 -1.42 12.59
CA ALA A 162 -20.98 -1.72 12.79
C ALA A 162 -21.25 -2.80 13.86
N SER A 163 -20.28 -3.70 14.07
CA SER A 163 -20.39 -4.87 14.96
C SER A 163 -20.01 -4.58 16.41
N GLU A 164 -19.48 -3.40 16.70
CA GLU A 164 -19.14 -2.98 18.06
C GLU A 164 -20.31 -2.32 18.80
N ASN A 165 -20.20 -2.34 20.13
CA ASN A 165 -21.10 -1.63 21.03
C ASN A 165 -20.79 -0.12 21.03
N TRP A 166 -21.82 0.69 21.23
CA TRP A 166 -21.69 2.13 21.37
C TRP A 166 -20.87 2.49 22.62
N THR A 167 -19.96 3.44 22.46
CA THR A 167 -19.13 4.02 23.53
C THR A 167 -19.34 5.52 23.63
N ASN A 168 -19.20 6.08 24.82
CA ASN A 168 -19.32 7.53 25.00
C ASN A 168 -18.08 8.23 24.43
N PHE A 169 -18.31 9.27 23.63
CA PHE A 169 -17.26 10.11 23.08
C PHE A 169 -17.12 11.38 23.92
N TYR A 170 -16.03 11.45 24.66
CA TYR A 170 -15.73 12.52 25.63
C TYR A 170 -14.93 13.70 25.03
N SER A 171 -14.77 13.74 23.71
CA SER A 171 -14.02 14.79 23.02
C SER A 171 -14.92 15.51 22.01
N SER A 172 -14.36 16.51 21.33
CA SER A 172 -14.98 17.17 20.20
C SER A 172 -14.26 16.78 18.90
N ILE A 173 -14.96 16.92 17.78
CA ILE A 173 -14.38 16.72 16.44
C ILE A 173 -14.35 18.09 15.78
N GLU A 174 -13.15 18.64 15.59
CA GLU A 174 -12.97 19.92 14.93
C GLU A 174 -13.52 19.85 13.50
N GLY A 175 -14.35 20.83 13.11
CA GLY A 175 -15.00 20.85 11.80
C GLY A 175 -16.26 19.99 11.66
N PHE A 176 -16.70 19.30 12.72
CA PHE A 176 -17.96 18.58 12.73
C PHE A 176 -18.99 19.26 13.64
N THR A 177 -20.22 19.41 13.14
CA THR A 177 -21.36 19.89 13.92
C THR A 177 -22.40 18.79 14.02
N TYR A 178 -22.66 18.37 15.26
CA TYR A 178 -23.63 17.32 15.53
C TYR A 178 -25.07 17.83 15.40
N GLU A 179 -25.90 17.08 14.68
CA GLU A 179 -27.35 17.24 14.71
C GLU A 179 -28.03 15.94 15.17
N PRO A 180 -28.97 16.01 16.14
CA PRO A 180 -29.67 14.84 16.65
C PRO A 180 -30.58 14.20 15.59
N GLY A 181 -30.84 12.90 15.73
CA GLY A 181 -31.68 12.14 14.79
C GLY A 181 -30.96 11.63 13.54
N TYR A 182 -29.64 11.80 13.47
CA TYR A 182 -28.82 11.31 12.36
C TYR A 182 -27.68 10.42 12.85
N GLU A 183 -27.48 9.30 12.17
CA GLU A 183 -26.26 8.51 12.26
C GLU A 183 -25.27 8.99 11.20
N TYR A 184 -24.01 9.19 11.60
CA TYR A 184 -22.95 9.67 10.73
C TYR A 184 -21.86 8.62 10.60
N VAL A 185 -21.26 8.53 9.41
CA VAL A 185 -19.97 7.86 9.23
C VAL A 185 -18.96 8.95 8.89
N LEU A 186 -17.98 9.15 9.77
CA LEU A 186 -16.98 10.21 9.66
C LEU A 186 -15.60 9.60 9.51
N LYS A 187 -14.78 10.14 8.61
CA LYS A 187 -13.33 9.96 8.66
C LYS A 187 -12.74 11.13 9.41
N VAL A 188 -11.96 10.82 10.45
CA VAL A 188 -11.33 11.80 11.32
C VAL A 188 -9.83 11.55 11.38
N LYS A 189 -9.06 12.62 11.49
CA LYS A 189 -7.64 12.60 11.87
C LYS A 189 -7.54 12.71 13.38
N THR A 190 -6.70 11.89 14.01
CA THR A 190 -6.35 12.03 15.42
C THR A 190 -4.94 12.60 15.57
N GLU A 191 -4.66 13.32 16.65
CA GLU A 191 -3.32 13.80 16.97
C GLU A 191 -3.13 13.70 18.48
N LYS A 192 -2.01 13.10 18.91
CA LYS A 192 -1.67 13.04 20.34
C LYS A 192 -1.20 14.43 20.78
N ILE A 193 -1.83 14.98 21.81
CA ILE A 193 -1.41 16.24 22.43
C ILE A 193 -0.38 15.89 23.51
N GLU A 194 0.82 16.47 23.41
CA GLU A 194 1.81 16.39 24.48
C GLU A 194 1.42 17.32 25.63
N ASN A 195 1.39 16.78 26.86
CA ASN A 195 1.02 17.49 28.08
C ASN A 195 -0.36 18.19 27.98
N PRO A 196 -1.45 17.42 27.74
CA PRO A 196 -2.78 18.01 27.73
C PRO A 196 -3.10 18.61 29.12
N PRO A 197 -3.91 19.67 29.19
CA PRO A 197 -4.50 20.12 30.46
C PRO A 197 -5.13 18.95 31.22
N ALA A 198 -5.12 18.99 32.56
CA ALA A 198 -5.55 17.87 33.41
C ALA A 198 -6.95 17.32 33.08
N ASP A 199 -7.86 18.17 32.61
CA ASP A 199 -9.25 17.81 32.28
C ASP A 199 -9.50 17.67 30.77
N ALA A 200 -8.45 17.68 29.93
CA ALA A 200 -8.57 17.59 28.48
C ALA A 200 -8.16 16.21 27.95
N SER A 201 -8.76 15.80 26.82
CA SER A 201 -8.35 14.58 26.13
C SER A 201 -6.90 14.71 25.63
N SER A 202 -6.11 13.66 25.77
CA SER A 202 -4.78 13.54 25.15
C SER A 202 -4.83 13.34 23.63
N ILE A 203 -6.03 13.32 23.04
CA ILE A 203 -6.26 13.09 21.62
C ILE A 203 -7.14 14.21 21.04
N LYS A 204 -6.60 14.93 20.06
CA LYS A 204 -7.33 15.86 19.21
C LYS A 204 -7.98 15.11 18.06
N TYR A 205 -9.23 15.42 17.71
CA TYR A 205 -9.92 14.86 16.54
C TYR A 205 -10.27 15.98 15.56
N THR A 206 -9.95 15.79 14.27
CA THR A 206 -10.27 16.73 13.18
C THR A 206 -11.05 15.99 12.11
N LEU A 207 -12.19 16.55 11.66
CA LEU A 207 -12.96 15.99 10.56
C LEU A 207 -12.17 16.10 9.26
N ILE A 208 -12.05 14.99 8.54
CA ILE A 208 -11.53 14.97 7.17
C ILE A 208 -12.69 14.92 6.20
N GLU A 209 -13.62 14.01 6.43
CA GLU A 209 -14.70 13.72 5.50
C GLU A 209 -15.91 13.18 6.26
N GLN A 210 -17.09 13.73 5.99
CA GLN A 210 -18.36 13.11 6.35
C GLN A 210 -18.75 12.14 5.23
N VAL A 211 -18.51 10.85 5.45
CA VAL A 211 -18.76 9.78 4.48
C VAL A 211 -20.26 9.58 4.26
N SER A 212 -21.06 9.66 5.33
CA SER A 212 -22.52 9.60 5.24
C SER A 212 -23.20 10.29 6.42
N LYS A 213 -24.47 10.67 6.20
CA LYS A 213 -25.41 11.18 7.20
C LYS A 213 -26.77 10.57 6.90
N THR A 214 -27.27 9.73 7.79
CA THR A 214 -28.51 8.96 7.60
C THR A 214 -29.48 9.26 8.72
N LYS A 215 -30.70 9.68 8.39
CA LYS A 215 -31.75 9.90 9.39
C LYS A 215 -32.16 8.58 10.04
N LYS A 216 -32.31 8.55 11.36
CA LYS A 216 -32.74 7.39 12.15
C LYS A 216 -34.09 7.64 12.81
#